data_AF-A0A957N0S2-F1
#
_entry.id   AF-A0A957N0S2-F1
#
_cell.length_a   1.000
_cell.length_b   1.000
_cell.length_c   1.000
_cell.angle_alpha   90.00
_cell.angle_beta   90.00
_cell.angle_gamma   90.00
#
_symmetry.space_group_name_H-M   'P 1'
#
loop_
_entity.id
_entity.type
_entity.pdbx_description
1 polymer ?
#
loop_
_entity_poly.entity_id
_entity_poly.type
_entity_poly.pdbx_seq_one_letter_code
_entity_poly.pdbx_strand_id
1 'polypeptide(L)'
;PRLGALIAADGFLPKQLTYRGRRLVFSWGIVALALAASVLIMIFQADTTRLIPLYAIGVFLSFTLSQSGMVMRWRRSGKMQPGEEVEIHGSILRFDSHWRTKQAVNAFGAIMTFIVMIIFAVAKFTDGAYIVVIVIPVLVFVFFRIHRHYQSVSALLSRGARWPNMRQRPVKTLVLVDDVHAGTVHTINFAKSLGAPWTAVHVAIDPEKAERVKRTWQERVGDEAYLKVLPSPYRELTGPVHEYIEELMDELGGGYIHVIVGHLVMGSLTGQALHQNAAVALNFALQDIERVAVTTVAYQLDAETVVEAQADKQGLLSR
;
A
#
# COMPACT_ATOMS: atom_id res chain seq x y z
N PRO A 1 13.92 11.45 -6.23
CA PRO A 1 13.34 10.59 -5.17
C PRO A 1 13.30 11.27 -3.78
N ARG A 2 14.36 11.97 -3.36
CA ARG A 2 14.40 12.67 -2.05
C ARG A 2 13.34 13.76 -1.90
N LEU A 3 13.20 14.65 -2.89
CA LEU A 3 12.20 15.73 -2.85
C LEU A 3 10.77 15.18 -2.78
N GLY A 4 10.45 14.16 -3.59
CA GLY A 4 9.14 13.50 -3.55
C GLY A 4 8.83 12.87 -2.19
N ALA A 5 9.84 12.34 -1.49
CA ALA A 5 9.68 11.81 -0.14
C ALA A 5 9.36 12.91 0.90
N LEU A 6 9.99 14.09 0.79
CA LEU A 6 9.67 15.22 1.67
C LEU A 6 8.22 15.69 1.46
N ILE A 7 7.81 15.88 0.20
CA ILE A 7 6.43 16.29 -0.14
C ILE A 7 5.41 15.23 0.27
N ALA A 8 5.75 13.94 0.17
CA ALA A 8 4.91 12.84 0.64
C ALA A 8 4.79 12.78 2.17
N ALA A 9 5.85 13.16 2.90
CA ALA A 9 5.81 13.27 4.35
C ALA A 9 4.84 14.38 4.80
N ASP A 10 4.79 15.49 4.06
CA ASP A 10 3.83 16.58 4.25
C ASP A 10 2.40 16.23 3.77
N GLY A 11 2.20 15.04 3.21
CA GLY A 11 0.89 14.52 2.81
C GLY A 11 0.36 15.04 1.47
N PHE A 12 1.21 15.59 0.61
CA PHE A 12 0.84 16.05 -0.75
C PHE A 12 1.06 15.00 -1.83
N LEU A 13 1.70 13.88 -1.47
CA LEU A 13 1.99 12.74 -2.34
C LEU A 13 1.70 11.42 -1.59
N PRO A 14 1.57 10.28 -2.30
CA PRO A 14 1.36 8.98 -1.67
C PRO A 14 2.42 8.66 -0.63
N LYS A 15 1.98 8.29 0.59
CA LYS A 15 2.88 8.04 1.73
C LYS A 15 3.94 6.97 1.46
N GLN A 16 3.70 6.05 0.51
CA GLN A 16 4.65 5.02 0.10
C GLN A 16 5.98 5.59 -0.43
N LEU A 17 5.98 6.82 -0.95
CA LEU A 17 7.19 7.50 -1.41
C LEU A 17 8.13 7.89 -0.26
N THR A 18 7.66 7.92 0.99
CA THR A 18 8.50 8.16 2.18
C THR A 18 9.32 6.93 2.58
N TYR A 19 8.96 5.73 2.09
CA TYR A 19 9.61 4.49 2.49
C TYR A 19 11.04 4.40 1.94
N ARG A 20 11.98 4.16 2.87
CA ARG A 20 13.38 3.86 2.55
C ARG A 20 13.56 2.35 2.53
N GLY A 21 14.09 1.82 1.43
CA GLY A 21 14.42 0.41 1.31
C GLY A 21 15.66 0.04 2.13
N ARG A 22 16.07 -1.24 2.03
CA ARG A 22 17.20 -1.83 2.76
C ARG A 22 18.55 -1.09 2.61
N ARG A 23 18.74 -0.35 1.52
CA ARG A 23 19.94 0.49 1.27
C ARG A 23 19.74 1.97 1.65
N LEU A 24 18.71 2.29 2.44
CA LEU A 24 18.30 3.66 2.80
C LEU A 24 17.93 4.55 1.60
N VAL A 25 17.59 3.93 0.46
CA VAL A 25 17.18 4.62 -0.76
C VAL A 25 15.66 4.62 -0.87
N PHE A 26 15.07 5.71 -1.35
CA PHE A 26 13.63 5.83 -1.61
C PHE A 26 13.23 5.07 -2.89
N SER A 27 13.08 3.75 -2.78
CA SER A 27 12.85 2.85 -3.92
C SER A 27 11.60 3.20 -4.73
N TRP A 28 10.46 3.42 -4.08
CA TRP A 28 9.23 3.85 -4.76
C TRP A 28 9.39 5.19 -5.48
N GLY A 29 10.20 6.10 -4.91
CA GLY A 29 10.53 7.36 -5.54
C GLY A 29 11.44 7.22 -6.76
N ILE A 30 12.29 6.20 -6.82
CA ILE A 30 13.10 5.90 -8.01
C ILE A 30 12.21 5.32 -9.11
N VAL A 31 11.38 4.34 -8.76
CA VAL A 31 10.45 3.69 -9.71
C VAL A 31 9.49 4.73 -10.32
N ALA A 32 8.90 5.59 -9.49
CA ALA A 32 8.02 6.66 -9.97
C ALA A 32 8.73 7.63 -10.93
N LEU A 33 9.98 8.01 -10.63
CA LEU A 33 10.77 8.88 -11.51
C LEU A 33 11.16 8.19 -12.81
N ALA A 34 11.57 6.93 -12.75
CA ALA A 34 11.91 6.15 -13.93
C ALA A 34 10.70 5.99 -14.86
N LEU A 35 9.53 5.71 -14.30
CA LEU A 35 8.28 5.62 -15.05
C LEU A 35 7.89 6.97 -15.65
N ALA A 36 7.93 8.06 -14.87
CA ALA A 36 7.63 9.41 -15.37
C ALA A 36 8.59 9.83 -16.49
N ALA A 37 9.89 9.58 -16.34
CA ALA A 37 10.89 9.85 -17.38
C ALA A 37 10.65 9.01 -18.64
N SER A 38 10.29 7.73 -18.50
CA SER A 38 9.99 6.84 -19.62
C SER A 38 8.76 7.31 -20.39
N VAL A 39 7.69 7.69 -19.69
CA VAL A 39 6.48 8.27 -20.29
C VAL A 39 6.81 9.56 -21.05
N LEU A 40 7.63 10.42 -20.45
CA LEU A 40 8.05 11.67 -21.09
C LEU A 40 8.84 11.39 -22.38
N ILE A 41 9.82 10.49 -22.34
CA ILE A 41 10.61 10.11 -23.53
C ILE A 41 9.70 9.55 -24.64
N MET A 42 8.71 8.72 -24.28
CA MET A 42 7.76 8.16 -25.24
C MET A 42 6.88 9.23 -25.89
N ILE A 43 6.34 10.17 -25.10
CA ILE A 43 5.50 11.28 -25.60
C ILE A 43 6.29 12.19 -26.54
N PHE A 44 7.52 12.52 -26.17
CA PHE A 44 8.38 13.42 -26.95
C PHE A 44 9.21 12.69 -28.03
N GLN A 45 9.02 11.38 -28.21
CA GLN A 45 9.75 10.54 -29.16
C GLN A 45 11.28 10.73 -29.09
N ALA A 46 11.81 10.92 -27.88
CA ALA A 46 13.22 11.22 -27.61
C ALA A 46 13.78 12.48 -28.33
N ASP A 47 12.95 13.43 -28.75
CA ASP A 47 13.38 14.70 -29.33
C ASP A 47 13.89 15.66 -28.25
N THR A 48 15.21 15.84 -28.19
CA THR A 48 15.88 16.72 -27.23
C THR A 48 15.49 18.19 -27.42
N THR A 49 15.14 18.60 -28.63
CA THR A 49 14.75 19.99 -28.96
C THR A 49 13.49 20.41 -28.22
N ARG A 50 12.55 19.47 -28.03
CA ARG A 50 11.29 19.68 -27.33
C ARG A 50 11.39 19.45 -25.81
N LEU A 51 12.34 18.61 -25.39
CA LEU A 51 12.60 18.30 -23.98
C LEU A 51 13.35 19.43 -23.24
N ILE A 52 14.29 20.11 -23.91
CA ILE A 52 15.10 21.18 -23.29
C ILE A 52 14.23 22.32 -22.73
N PRO A 53 13.25 22.88 -23.47
CA PRO A 53 12.37 23.93 -22.96
C PRO A 53 11.56 23.50 -21.73
N LEU A 54 11.10 22.24 -21.69
CA LEU A 54 10.34 21.69 -20.56
C LEU A 54 11.17 21.74 -19.27
N TYR A 55 12.43 21.32 -19.35
CA TYR A 55 13.39 21.39 -18.24
C TYR A 55 13.69 22.85 -17.85
N ALA A 56 14.00 23.70 -18.83
CA ALA A 56 14.37 25.09 -18.59
C ALA A 56 13.28 25.85 -17.83
N ILE A 57 12.01 25.71 -18.24
CA ILE A 57 10.89 26.38 -17.56
C ILE A 57 10.76 25.86 -16.12
N GLY A 58 10.88 24.56 -15.89
CA GLY A 58 10.84 23.98 -14.53
C GLY A 58 11.95 24.50 -13.61
N VAL A 59 13.18 24.61 -14.13
CA VAL A 59 14.33 25.15 -13.39
C VAL A 59 14.16 26.64 -13.09
N PHE A 60 13.83 27.45 -14.10
CA PHE A 60 13.64 28.89 -13.90
C PHE A 60 12.44 29.20 -13.02
N LEU A 61 11.36 28.40 -13.07
CA LEU A 61 10.26 28.49 -12.11
C LEU A 61 10.74 28.19 -10.69
N SER A 62 11.51 27.12 -10.50
CA SER A 62 12.07 26.75 -9.19
C SER A 62 13.00 27.83 -8.63
N PHE A 63 13.84 28.43 -9.50
CA PHE A 63 14.69 29.55 -9.12
C PHE A 63 13.86 30.80 -8.79
N THR A 64 12.87 31.15 -9.61
CA THR A 64 12.00 32.29 -9.34
C THR A 64 11.31 32.13 -7.99
N LEU A 65 10.69 30.97 -7.72
CA LEU A 65 10.03 30.68 -6.46
C LEU A 65 10.99 30.68 -5.27
N SER A 66 12.19 30.10 -5.41
CA SER A 66 13.22 30.09 -4.37
C SER A 66 13.70 31.51 -4.05
N GLN A 67 14.02 32.30 -5.07
CA GLN A 67 14.46 33.69 -4.92
C GLN A 67 13.36 34.56 -4.31
N SER A 68 12.11 34.45 -4.78
CA SER A 68 10.95 35.11 -4.18
C SER A 68 10.74 34.69 -2.72
N GLY A 69 10.88 33.40 -2.40
CA GLY A 69 10.82 32.88 -1.03
C GLY A 69 11.90 33.48 -0.13
N MET A 70 13.13 33.61 -0.64
CA MET A 70 14.24 34.26 0.06
C MET A 70 14.00 35.75 0.27
N VAL A 71 13.39 36.46 -0.69
CA VAL A 71 12.96 37.87 -0.51
C VAL A 71 11.97 37.98 0.67
N MET A 72 10.97 37.09 0.74
CA MET A 72 10.04 37.06 1.86
C MET A 72 10.73 36.71 3.19
N ARG A 73 11.69 35.77 3.16
CA ARG A 73 12.51 35.40 4.33
C ARG A 73 13.29 36.60 4.89
N TRP A 74 14.00 37.34 4.04
CA TRP A 74 14.78 38.51 4.47
C TRP A 74 13.89 39.65 4.96
N ARG A 75 12.72 39.85 4.35
CA ARG A 75 11.71 40.79 4.86
C ARG A 75 11.20 40.42 6.25
N ARG A 76 11.08 39.13 6.56
CA ARG A 76 10.68 38.66 7.91
C ARG A 76 11.82 38.81 8.91
N SER A 77 13.03 38.39 8.56
CA SER A 77 14.24 38.53 9.40
C SER A 77 14.55 39.99 9.74
N GLY A 78 14.36 40.93 8.81
CA GLY A 78 14.55 42.37 9.05
C GLY A 78 13.51 43.03 9.96
N LYS A 79 12.41 42.34 10.28
CA LYS A 79 11.37 42.81 11.22
C LYS A 79 11.52 42.20 12.64
N MET A 80 12.47 41.29 12.83
CA MET A 80 12.72 40.64 14.14
C MET A 80 13.58 41.52 15.03
N GLN A 81 13.48 41.34 16.35
CA GLN A 81 14.34 42.06 17.30
C GLN A 81 15.76 41.44 17.33
N PRO A 82 16.82 42.23 17.57
CA PRO A 82 18.17 41.69 17.72
C PRO A 82 18.23 40.64 18.84
N GLY A 83 18.62 39.40 18.51
CA GLY A 83 18.72 38.28 19.47
C GLY A 83 17.52 37.32 19.50
N GLU A 84 16.46 37.60 18.73
CA GLU A 84 15.29 36.72 18.61
C GLU A 84 15.58 35.56 17.63
N GLU A 85 15.38 34.33 18.09
CA GLU A 85 15.45 33.12 17.25
C GLU A 85 14.05 32.53 17.10
N VAL A 86 13.54 32.50 15.87
CA VAL A 86 12.24 31.88 15.57
C VAL A 86 12.47 30.67 14.68
N GLU A 87 12.13 29.49 15.18
CA GLU A 87 12.07 28.27 14.36
C GLU A 87 10.82 28.28 13.50
N ILE A 88 11.00 28.33 12.18
CA ILE A 88 9.91 28.24 11.21
C ILE A 88 10.21 27.09 10.27
N HIS A 89 9.35 26.06 10.27
CA HIS A 89 9.36 24.95 9.31
C HIS A 89 10.77 24.35 9.07
N GLY A 90 11.50 24.04 10.15
CA GLY A 90 12.84 23.43 10.08
C GLY A 90 14.00 24.38 9.75
N SER A 91 13.78 25.70 9.72
CA SER A 91 14.84 26.71 9.61
C SER A 91 14.77 27.72 10.75
N ILE A 92 15.92 27.96 11.39
CA ILE A 92 16.08 28.99 12.41
C ILE A 92 16.23 30.34 11.69
N LEU A 93 15.31 31.27 11.94
CA LEU A 93 15.47 32.66 11.51
C LEU A 93 16.17 33.44 12.62
N ARG A 94 17.22 34.16 12.24
CA ARG A 94 17.93 35.11 13.08
C ARG A 94 17.82 36.50 12.47
N PHE A 95 17.90 37.53 13.31
CA PHE A 95 18.07 38.90 12.84
C PHE A 95 19.40 39.05 12.09
N ASP A 96 19.35 39.67 10.92
CA ASP A 96 20.53 39.93 10.10
C ASP A 96 20.59 41.41 9.73
N SER A 97 21.66 42.10 10.13
CA SER A 97 21.85 43.52 9.86
C SER A 97 21.88 43.85 8.35
N HIS A 98 22.32 42.90 7.52
CA HIS A 98 22.43 43.07 6.07
C HIS A 98 21.20 42.56 5.31
N TRP A 99 20.03 42.42 5.96
CA TRP A 99 18.83 41.88 5.32
C TRP A 99 18.41 42.64 4.07
N ARG A 100 18.57 43.98 4.04
CA ARG A 100 18.16 44.82 2.90
C ARG A 100 18.96 44.53 1.63
N THR A 101 20.28 44.39 1.75
CA THR A 101 21.14 44.10 0.59
C THR A 101 20.90 42.69 0.08
N LYS A 102 20.81 41.70 0.99
CA LYS A 102 20.46 40.32 0.65
C LYS A 102 19.08 40.23 -0.01
N GLN A 103 18.11 41.00 0.48
CA GLN A 103 16.79 41.06 -0.14
C GLN A 103 16.85 41.68 -1.53
N ALA A 104 17.58 42.77 -1.73
CA ALA A 104 17.72 43.42 -3.04
C ALA A 104 18.36 42.49 -4.08
N VAL A 105 19.42 41.77 -3.69
CA VAL A 105 20.08 40.78 -4.56
C VAL A 105 19.12 39.65 -4.95
N ASN A 106 18.40 39.07 -3.98
CA ASN A 106 17.42 38.00 -4.29
C ASN A 106 16.23 38.53 -5.10
N ALA A 107 15.80 39.78 -4.89
CA ALA A 107 14.73 40.39 -5.66
C ALA A 107 15.13 40.63 -7.12
N PHE A 108 16.35 41.12 -7.35
CA PHE A 108 16.91 41.22 -8.69
C PHE A 108 17.00 39.84 -9.36
N GLY A 109 17.50 38.83 -8.64
CA GLY A 109 17.54 37.44 -9.12
C GLY A 109 16.15 36.89 -9.47
N ALA A 110 15.13 37.15 -8.65
CA ALA A 110 13.75 36.74 -8.91
C ALA A 110 13.18 37.40 -10.18
N ILE A 111 13.43 38.70 -10.38
CA ILE A 111 12.97 39.42 -11.59
C ILE A 111 13.68 38.87 -12.84
N MET A 112 15.00 38.70 -12.80
CA MET A 112 15.76 38.19 -13.93
C MET A 112 15.32 36.77 -14.31
N THR A 113 15.21 35.87 -13.33
CA THR A 113 14.77 34.48 -13.56
C THR A 113 13.33 34.39 -14.05
N PHE A 114 12.45 35.26 -13.55
CA PHE A 114 11.08 35.37 -14.03
C PHE A 114 11.02 35.84 -15.50
N ILE A 115 11.77 36.88 -15.86
CA ILE A 115 11.84 37.37 -17.25
C ILE A 115 12.34 36.26 -18.16
N VAL A 116 13.42 35.58 -17.80
CA VAL A 116 13.96 34.46 -18.59
C VAL A 116 12.93 33.33 -18.73
N MET A 117 12.23 32.97 -17.66
CA MET A 117 11.15 31.98 -17.70
C MET A 117 10.06 32.36 -18.71
N ILE A 118 9.61 33.63 -18.71
CA ILE A 118 8.60 34.13 -19.64
C ILE A 118 9.12 34.11 -21.08
N ILE A 119 10.37 34.53 -21.32
CA ILE A 119 10.99 34.47 -22.64
C ILE A 119 10.99 33.03 -23.16
N PHE A 120 11.41 32.05 -22.35
CA PHE A 120 11.39 30.64 -22.74
C PHE A 120 9.96 30.14 -22.98
N ALA A 121 9.01 30.48 -22.12
CA ALA A 121 7.63 30.05 -22.26
C ALA A 121 6.98 30.56 -23.55
N VAL A 122 7.27 31.80 -23.96
CA VAL A 122 6.74 32.41 -25.18
C VAL A 122 7.52 31.93 -26.42
N ALA A 123 8.85 32.01 -26.40
CA ALA A 123 9.68 31.71 -27.57
C ALA A 123 9.64 30.22 -27.96
N LYS A 124 9.42 29.33 -26.99
CA LYS A 124 9.35 27.87 -27.20
C LYS A 124 7.95 27.31 -27.03
N PHE A 125 6.92 28.17 -27.11
CA PHE A 125 5.53 27.76 -26.97
C PHE A 125 5.16 26.65 -27.96
N THR A 126 5.49 26.84 -29.24
CA THR A 126 5.23 25.86 -30.32
C THR A 126 6.11 24.62 -30.23
N ASP A 127 7.29 24.73 -29.63
CA ASP A 127 8.28 23.65 -29.49
C ASP A 127 7.96 22.71 -28.31
N GLY A 128 6.86 22.95 -27.59
CA GLY A 128 6.39 22.08 -26.50
C GLY A 128 6.31 22.74 -25.12
N ALA A 129 6.67 24.02 -24.97
CA ALA A 129 6.56 24.71 -23.68
C ALA A 129 5.12 24.80 -23.15
N TYR A 130 4.11 24.77 -24.03
CA TYR A 130 2.70 24.73 -23.64
C TYR A 130 2.36 23.55 -22.73
N ILE A 131 3.11 22.43 -22.83
CA ILE A 131 2.92 21.24 -21.99
C ILE A 131 3.21 21.58 -20.52
N VAL A 132 4.23 22.39 -20.23
CA VAL A 132 4.55 22.80 -18.85
C VAL A 132 3.41 23.60 -18.24
N VAL A 133 2.82 24.51 -19.02
CA VAL A 133 1.72 25.37 -18.60
C VAL A 133 0.49 24.55 -18.20
N ILE A 134 0.32 23.35 -18.76
CA ILE A 134 -0.77 22.42 -18.41
C ILE A 134 -0.35 21.47 -17.28
N VAL A 135 0.83 20.85 -17.39
CA VAL A 135 1.29 19.80 -16.48
C VAL A 135 1.47 20.33 -15.06
N ILE A 136 2.04 21.53 -14.88
CA ILE A 136 2.27 22.08 -13.53
C ILE A 136 0.95 22.30 -12.78
N PRO A 137 -0.07 23.01 -13.31
CA PRO A 137 -1.36 23.14 -12.65
C PRO A 137 -2.03 21.79 -12.36
N VAL A 138 -1.96 20.83 -13.28
CA VAL A 138 -2.52 19.48 -13.07
C VAL A 138 -1.84 18.78 -11.90
N LEU A 139 -0.51 18.79 -11.83
CA LEU A 139 0.23 18.19 -10.72
C LEU A 139 -0.11 18.87 -9.39
N VAL A 140 -0.17 20.21 -9.36
CA VAL A 140 -0.56 20.97 -8.17
C VAL A 140 -1.97 20.58 -7.74
N PHE A 141 -2.93 20.52 -8.66
CA PHE A 141 -4.30 20.11 -8.38
C PHE A 141 -4.36 18.70 -7.78
N VAL A 142 -3.65 17.73 -8.37
CA VAL A 142 -3.56 16.35 -7.85
C VAL A 142 -2.98 16.34 -6.43
N PHE A 143 -1.90 17.08 -6.18
CA PHE A 143 -1.26 17.14 -4.85
C PHE A 143 -2.22 17.70 -3.79
N PHE A 144 -2.93 18.78 -4.10
CA PHE A 144 -3.94 19.34 -3.20
C PHE A 144 -5.14 18.39 -3.00
N ARG A 145 -5.53 17.62 -4.03
CA ARG A 145 -6.62 16.64 -3.92
C ARG A 145 -6.24 15.50 -2.98
N ILE A 146 -5.00 14.99 -3.08
CA ILE A 146 -4.45 13.98 -2.18
C ILE A 146 -4.40 14.52 -0.75
N HIS A 147 -3.87 15.73 -0.58
CA HIS A 147 -3.75 16.34 0.74
C HIS A 147 -5.12 16.53 1.42
N ARG A 148 -6.12 17.05 0.70
CA ARG A 148 -7.49 17.16 1.20
C ARG A 148 -8.10 15.81 1.52
N HIS A 149 -7.84 14.77 0.72
CA HIS A 149 -8.29 13.42 1.01
C HIS A 149 -7.70 12.92 2.33
N TYR A 150 -6.39 13.05 2.56
CA TYR A 150 -5.79 12.68 3.84
C TYR A 150 -6.32 13.48 5.03
N GLN A 151 -6.54 14.78 4.88
CA GLN A 151 -7.18 15.59 5.93
C GLN A 151 -8.61 15.11 6.23
N SER A 152 -9.40 14.76 5.20
CA SER A 152 -10.76 14.24 5.40
C SER A 152 -10.76 12.90 6.15
N VAL A 153 -9.88 11.97 5.79
CA VAL A 153 -9.74 10.67 6.48
C VAL A 153 -9.28 10.88 7.92
N SER A 154 -8.27 11.73 8.15
CA SER A 154 -7.82 12.04 9.50
C SER A 154 -8.94 12.69 10.33
N ALA A 155 -9.72 13.60 9.74
CA ALA A 155 -10.83 14.23 10.42
C ALA A 155 -11.94 13.23 10.75
N LEU A 156 -12.25 12.29 9.86
CA LEU A 156 -13.22 11.22 10.12
C LEU A 156 -12.76 10.29 11.25
N LEU A 157 -11.47 9.95 11.29
CA LEU A 157 -10.90 9.11 12.34
C LEU A 157 -10.78 9.85 13.69
N SER A 158 -10.49 11.14 13.69
CA SER A 158 -10.33 11.95 14.91
C SER A 158 -11.65 12.53 15.45
N ARG A 159 -12.65 12.77 14.59
CA ARG A 159 -13.96 13.35 14.94
C ARG A 159 -15.12 12.36 14.83
N GLY A 160 -14.86 11.11 14.43
CA GLY A 160 -15.89 10.08 14.33
C GLY A 160 -16.66 9.95 15.64
N ALA A 161 -17.97 10.23 15.58
CA ALA A 161 -18.87 10.46 16.71
C ALA A 161 -19.12 9.27 17.67
N ARG A 162 -18.33 8.20 17.57
CA ARG A 162 -18.32 7.06 18.48
C ARG A 162 -16.89 6.56 18.54
N TRP A 163 -16.18 6.86 19.64
CA TRP A 163 -15.09 5.97 20.03
C TRP A 163 -15.65 4.55 19.99
N PRO A 164 -15.01 3.61 19.25
CA PRO A 164 -15.50 2.24 19.21
C PRO A 164 -15.59 1.75 20.65
N ASN A 165 -16.80 1.36 21.07
CA ASN A 165 -17.05 0.92 22.43
C ASN A 165 -16.14 -0.28 22.71
N MET A 166 -15.20 -0.13 23.65
CA MET A 166 -14.26 -1.17 24.05
C MET A 166 -15.00 -2.21 24.90
N ARG A 167 -15.84 -3.01 24.26
CA ARG A 167 -16.53 -4.14 24.87
C ARG A 167 -15.96 -5.44 24.34
N GLN A 168 -15.79 -6.40 25.24
CA GLN A 168 -15.57 -7.78 24.85
C GLN A 168 -16.81 -8.26 24.09
N ARG A 169 -16.57 -8.80 22.90
CA ARG A 169 -17.59 -9.36 22.02
C ARG A 169 -17.22 -10.83 21.79
N PRO A 170 -18.20 -11.75 21.70
CA PRO A 170 -17.91 -13.14 21.39
C PRO A 170 -17.23 -13.24 20.02
N VAL A 171 -16.28 -14.18 19.91
CA VAL A 171 -15.59 -14.48 18.65
C VAL A 171 -15.94 -15.91 18.28
N LYS A 172 -16.47 -16.11 17.06
CA LYS A 172 -16.70 -17.44 16.49
C LYS A 172 -15.61 -17.73 15.48
N THR A 173 -14.87 -18.80 15.69
CA THR A 173 -13.73 -19.15 14.83
C THR A 173 -14.15 -20.18 13.78
N LEU A 174 -13.82 -19.92 12.52
CA LEU A 174 -14.04 -20.80 11.38
C LEU A 174 -12.68 -21.19 10.79
N VAL A 175 -12.45 -22.47 10.58
CA VAL A 175 -11.25 -22.99 9.93
C VAL A 175 -11.63 -23.46 8.54
N LEU A 176 -11.14 -22.80 7.50
CA LEU A 176 -11.41 -23.20 6.12
C LEU A 176 -10.49 -24.34 5.70
N VAL A 177 -11.12 -25.39 5.20
CA VAL A 177 -10.48 -26.64 4.81
C VAL A 177 -10.80 -26.92 3.35
N ASP A 178 -9.82 -26.83 2.45
CA ASP A 178 -9.98 -27.28 1.06
C ASP A 178 -9.74 -28.78 0.91
N ASP A 179 -8.74 -29.30 1.63
CA ASP A 179 -8.40 -30.73 1.65
C ASP A 179 -7.75 -31.07 3.01
N VAL A 180 -7.58 -32.36 3.30
CA VAL A 180 -7.01 -32.84 4.57
C VAL A 180 -5.57 -33.31 4.36
N HIS A 181 -4.63 -32.40 4.60
CA HIS A 181 -3.19 -32.65 4.50
C HIS A 181 -2.43 -32.11 5.74
N ALA A 182 -1.09 -32.25 5.75
CA ALA A 182 -0.25 -31.81 6.88
C ALA A 182 -0.45 -30.31 7.23
N GLY A 183 -0.49 -29.44 6.22
CA GLY A 183 -0.85 -28.03 6.41
C GLY A 183 -2.24 -27.78 7.03
N THR A 184 -3.24 -28.61 6.74
CA THR A 184 -4.57 -28.54 7.36
C THR A 184 -4.50 -28.87 8.84
N VAL A 185 -3.82 -29.96 9.19
CA VAL A 185 -3.59 -30.35 10.60
C VAL A 185 -2.81 -29.27 11.34
N HIS A 186 -1.80 -28.67 10.71
CA HIS A 186 -1.07 -27.54 11.27
C HIS A 186 -1.98 -26.33 11.54
N THR A 187 -2.88 -26.02 10.60
CA THR A 187 -3.87 -24.94 10.75
C THR A 187 -4.86 -25.22 11.87
N ILE A 188 -5.31 -26.47 12.02
CA ILE A 188 -6.17 -26.91 13.13
C ILE A 188 -5.45 -26.79 14.47
N ASN A 189 -4.17 -27.18 14.55
CA ASN A 189 -3.38 -27.04 15.78
C ASN A 189 -3.25 -25.57 16.19
N PHE A 190 -3.06 -24.67 15.23
CA PHE A 190 -3.12 -23.23 15.49
C PHE A 190 -4.50 -22.80 16.01
N ALA A 191 -5.60 -23.22 15.37
CA ALA A 191 -6.95 -22.91 15.83
C ALA A 191 -7.21 -23.41 17.27
N LYS A 192 -6.78 -24.63 17.60
CA LYS A 192 -6.85 -25.20 18.95
C LYS A 192 -6.04 -24.38 19.97
N SER A 193 -4.88 -23.87 19.59
CA SER A 193 -4.02 -23.06 20.47
C SER A 193 -4.63 -21.72 20.89
N LEU A 194 -5.66 -21.22 20.18
CA LEU A 194 -6.37 -20.01 20.54
C LEU A 194 -7.28 -20.19 21.77
N GLY A 195 -7.60 -21.44 22.15
CA GLY A 195 -8.48 -21.72 23.29
C GLY A 195 -9.94 -21.29 23.09
N ALA A 196 -10.34 -20.97 21.85
CA ALA A 196 -11.70 -20.57 21.48
C ALA A 196 -12.42 -21.70 20.70
N PRO A 197 -13.75 -21.82 20.80
CA PRO A 197 -14.52 -22.75 19.97
C PRO A 197 -14.31 -22.45 18.48
N TRP A 198 -14.04 -23.49 17.70
CA TRP A 198 -13.82 -23.39 16.27
C TRP A 198 -14.70 -24.39 15.51
N THR A 199 -15.02 -24.08 14.26
CA THR A 199 -15.78 -24.96 13.37
C THR A 199 -15.03 -25.13 12.05
N ALA A 200 -14.82 -26.37 11.61
CA ALA A 200 -14.23 -26.62 10.30
C ALA A 200 -15.29 -26.40 9.21
N VAL A 201 -14.92 -25.68 8.17
CA VAL A 201 -15.80 -25.36 7.04
C VAL A 201 -15.11 -25.79 5.75
N HIS A 202 -15.76 -26.67 5.00
CA HIS A 202 -15.33 -27.10 3.67
C HIS A 202 -16.35 -26.64 2.63
N VAL A 203 -15.88 -26.04 1.53
CA VAL A 203 -16.73 -25.64 0.42
C VAL A 203 -16.72 -26.75 -0.64
N ALA A 204 -17.84 -27.42 -0.80
CA ALA A 204 -18.01 -28.49 -1.77
C ALA A 204 -18.20 -27.93 -3.18
N ILE A 205 -17.08 -27.61 -3.83
CA ILE A 205 -17.00 -27.24 -5.25
C ILE A 205 -17.24 -28.47 -6.14
N ASP A 206 -16.75 -29.63 -5.71
CA ASP A 206 -16.92 -30.92 -6.38
C ASP A 206 -17.53 -31.92 -5.38
N PRO A 207 -18.73 -32.46 -5.64
CA PRO A 207 -19.38 -33.44 -4.76
C PRO A 207 -18.51 -34.67 -4.48
N GLU A 208 -17.75 -35.15 -5.46
CA GLU A 208 -16.88 -36.33 -5.27
C GLU A 208 -15.68 -36.00 -4.38
N LYS A 209 -15.07 -34.82 -4.58
CA LYS A 209 -13.99 -34.32 -3.70
C LYS A 209 -14.50 -34.12 -2.27
N ALA A 210 -15.71 -33.57 -2.11
CA ALA A 210 -16.29 -33.32 -0.79
C ALA A 210 -16.47 -34.61 0.02
N GLU A 211 -16.90 -35.70 -0.61
CA GLU A 211 -17.00 -37.01 0.07
C GLU A 211 -15.62 -37.58 0.44
N ARG A 212 -14.61 -37.43 -0.42
CA ARG A 212 -13.23 -37.82 -0.07
C ARG A 212 -12.70 -37.02 1.12
N VAL A 213 -12.96 -35.71 1.15
CA VAL A 213 -12.55 -34.82 2.24
C VAL A 213 -13.24 -35.21 3.55
N LYS A 214 -14.56 -35.47 3.53
CA LYS A 214 -15.29 -35.96 4.72
C LYS A 214 -14.71 -37.25 5.27
N ARG A 215 -14.43 -38.23 4.40
CA ARG A 215 -13.85 -39.52 4.82
C ARG A 215 -12.47 -39.32 5.44
N THR A 216 -11.60 -38.57 4.76
CA THR A 216 -10.22 -38.32 5.23
C THR A 216 -10.21 -37.48 6.51
N TRP A 217 -11.18 -36.59 6.69
CA TRP A 217 -11.40 -35.82 7.91
C TRP A 217 -11.72 -36.75 9.09
N GLN A 218 -12.67 -37.67 8.91
CA GLN A 218 -13.00 -38.66 9.94
C GLN A 218 -11.81 -39.56 10.29
N GLU A 219 -11.01 -39.97 9.29
CA GLU A 219 -9.83 -40.81 9.51
C GLU A 219 -8.69 -40.08 10.25
N ARG A 220 -8.43 -38.80 9.94
CA ARG A 220 -7.23 -38.08 10.43
C ARG A 220 -7.49 -37.11 11.58
N VAL A 221 -8.67 -36.50 11.63
CA VAL A 221 -9.06 -35.53 12.66
C VAL A 221 -10.03 -36.17 13.68
N GLY A 222 -10.85 -37.12 13.22
CA GLY A 222 -11.82 -37.81 14.06
C GLY A 222 -12.99 -36.93 14.48
N ASP A 223 -13.74 -37.39 15.49
CA ASP A 223 -14.95 -36.74 16.00
C ASP A 223 -14.69 -35.49 16.85
N GLU A 224 -13.43 -35.12 17.06
CA GLU A 224 -13.05 -33.95 17.84
C GLU A 224 -13.54 -32.62 17.23
N ALA A 225 -13.86 -32.62 15.93
CA ALA A 225 -14.29 -31.42 15.24
C ALA A 225 -15.31 -31.72 14.13
N TYR A 226 -16.46 -31.05 14.20
CA TYR A 226 -17.49 -31.11 13.16
C TYR A 226 -17.03 -30.37 11.90
N LEU A 227 -17.08 -31.07 10.76
CA LEU A 227 -16.86 -30.51 9.43
C LEU A 227 -18.19 -30.07 8.82
N LYS A 228 -18.44 -28.77 8.80
CA LYS A 228 -19.56 -28.18 8.08
C LYS A 228 -19.22 -28.14 6.59
N VAL A 229 -20.04 -28.77 5.75
CA VAL A 229 -19.88 -28.72 4.30
C VAL A 229 -20.88 -27.72 3.71
N LEU A 230 -20.36 -26.70 3.02
CA LEU A 230 -21.15 -25.70 2.32
C LEU A 230 -21.27 -26.11 0.85
N PRO A 231 -22.49 -26.26 0.29
CA PRO A 231 -22.66 -26.56 -1.12
C PRO A 231 -22.23 -25.38 -1.99
N SER A 232 -21.48 -25.63 -3.07
CA SER A 232 -21.12 -24.61 -4.06
C SER A 232 -21.58 -25.03 -5.47
N PRO A 233 -22.86 -24.80 -5.82
CA PRO A 233 -23.42 -25.24 -7.10
C PRO A 233 -22.74 -24.60 -8.32
N TYR A 234 -22.20 -23.39 -8.15
CA TYR A 234 -21.50 -22.63 -9.19
C TYR A 234 -19.98 -22.79 -9.17
N ARG A 235 -19.45 -23.70 -8.32
CA ARG A 235 -18.01 -23.96 -8.18
C ARG A 235 -17.19 -22.74 -7.71
N GLU A 236 -17.83 -21.86 -6.96
CA GLU A 236 -17.22 -20.68 -6.38
C GLU A 236 -16.82 -20.95 -4.92
N LEU A 237 -15.59 -20.57 -4.55
CA LEU A 237 -15.11 -20.73 -3.17
C LEU A 237 -15.63 -19.63 -2.25
N THR A 238 -15.61 -18.38 -2.73
CA THR A 238 -15.80 -17.18 -1.92
C THR A 238 -17.27 -16.91 -1.60
N GLY A 239 -18.17 -17.09 -2.58
CA GLY A 239 -19.61 -16.82 -2.42
C GLY A 239 -20.26 -17.59 -1.26
N PRO A 240 -20.17 -18.94 -1.21
CA PRO A 240 -20.77 -19.72 -0.13
C PRO A 240 -20.20 -19.40 1.25
N VAL A 241 -18.92 -19.04 1.33
CA VAL A 241 -18.28 -18.63 2.60
C VAL A 241 -18.79 -17.26 3.03
N HIS A 242 -18.95 -16.33 2.10
CA HIS A 242 -19.52 -15.01 2.34
C HIS A 242 -20.94 -15.13 2.91
N GLU A 243 -21.83 -15.85 2.20
CA GLU A 243 -23.22 -16.06 2.63
C GLU A 243 -23.29 -16.70 4.03
N TYR A 244 -22.47 -17.73 4.27
CA TYR A 244 -22.44 -18.39 5.57
C TYR A 244 -21.93 -17.47 6.70
N ILE A 245 -20.98 -16.58 6.40
CA ILE A 245 -20.47 -15.61 7.37
C ILE A 245 -21.55 -14.57 7.67
N GLU A 246 -22.31 -14.09 6.68
CA GLU A 246 -23.43 -13.16 6.89
C GLU A 246 -24.51 -13.78 7.78
N GLU A 247 -24.94 -15.01 7.51
CA GLU A 247 -25.90 -15.74 8.35
C GLU A 247 -25.40 -15.84 9.80
N LEU A 248 -24.13 -16.18 9.99
CA LEU A 248 -23.52 -16.26 11.32
C LEU A 248 -23.45 -14.90 12.02
N MET A 249 -23.17 -13.81 11.29
CA MET A 249 -23.13 -12.48 11.89
C MET A 249 -24.50 -12.05 12.44
N ASP A 250 -25.57 -12.39 11.71
CA ASP A 250 -26.95 -12.11 12.12
C ASP A 250 -27.31 -12.92 13.38
N GLU A 251 -26.91 -14.19 13.46
CA GLU A 251 -27.09 -15.03 14.66
C GLU A 251 -26.32 -14.50 15.89
N LEU A 252 -25.08 -14.03 15.68
CA LEU A 252 -24.19 -13.58 16.77
C LEU A 252 -24.59 -12.21 17.36
N GLY A 253 -25.49 -11.47 16.72
CA GLY A 253 -26.02 -10.21 17.26
C GLY A 253 -24.94 -9.16 17.58
N GLY A 254 -23.82 -9.18 16.84
CA GLY A 254 -22.72 -8.21 17.00
C GLY A 254 -21.38 -8.75 17.49
N GLY A 255 -21.14 -10.06 17.43
CA GLY A 255 -19.83 -10.69 17.63
C GLY A 255 -18.81 -10.39 16.51
N TYR A 256 -17.62 -10.97 16.64
CA TYR A 256 -16.64 -11.04 15.55
C TYR A 256 -16.59 -12.46 14.98
N ILE A 257 -16.32 -12.57 13.68
CA ILE A 257 -16.04 -13.86 13.04
C ILE A 257 -14.56 -13.88 12.71
N HIS A 258 -13.88 -14.94 13.17
CA HIS A 258 -12.47 -15.17 12.90
C HIS A 258 -12.31 -16.30 11.90
N VAL A 259 -11.83 -16.01 10.70
CA VAL A 259 -11.64 -17.00 9.64
C VAL A 259 -10.16 -17.35 9.56
N ILE A 260 -9.83 -18.62 9.73
CA ILE A 260 -8.46 -19.15 9.66
C ILE A 260 -8.32 -19.91 8.36
N VAL A 261 -7.29 -19.58 7.59
CA VAL A 261 -6.98 -20.20 6.30
C VAL A 261 -5.55 -20.71 6.30
N GLY A 262 -5.37 -21.97 5.91
CA GLY A 262 -4.04 -22.53 5.66
C GLY A 262 -3.46 -21.98 4.35
N HIS A 263 -2.17 -21.65 4.36
CA HIS A 263 -1.45 -21.19 3.17
C HIS A 263 -0.12 -21.91 3.02
N LEU A 264 0.08 -22.52 1.85
CA LEU A 264 1.33 -23.19 1.53
C LEU A 264 2.37 -22.16 1.09
N VAL A 265 3.51 -22.12 1.79
CA VAL A 265 4.63 -21.24 1.44
C VAL A 265 5.71 -22.08 0.77
N MET A 266 6.04 -21.70 -0.47
CA MET A 266 7.11 -22.33 -1.25
C MET A 266 8.42 -21.55 -1.13
N GLY A 267 9.54 -22.25 -1.25
CA GLY A 267 10.88 -21.63 -1.22
C GLY A 267 11.23 -20.78 -2.44
N SER A 268 10.44 -20.82 -3.53
CA SER A 268 10.70 -20.06 -4.77
C SER A 268 9.52 -19.19 -5.21
N LEU A 269 9.81 -18.02 -5.78
CA LEU A 269 8.79 -17.10 -6.30
C LEU A 269 7.98 -17.71 -7.46
N THR A 270 8.63 -18.47 -8.34
CA THR A 270 7.95 -19.17 -9.45
C THR A 270 7.03 -20.28 -8.92
N GLY A 271 7.49 -21.03 -7.91
CA GLY A 271 6.66 -22.03 -7.24
C GLY A 271 5.45 -21.39 -6.55
N GLN A 272 5.64 -20.27 -5.86
CA GLN A 272 4.54 -19.55 -5.21
C GLN A 272 3.52 -19.01 -6.21
N ALA A 273 3.95 -18.54 -7.40
CA ALA A 273 3.03 -18.03 -8.42
C ALA A 273 2.17 -19.12 -9.08
N LEU A 274 2.66 -20.36 -9.12
CA LEU A 274 1.95 -21.52 -9.68
C LEU A 274 0.91 -22.10 -8.73
N HIS A 275 1.03 -21.83 -7.42
CA HIS A 275 0.02 -22.22 -6.44
C HIS A 275 -1.01 -21.10 -6.28
N GLN A 276 -2.26 -21.41 -6.62
CA GLN A 276 -3.37 -20.47 -6.64
C GLN A 276 -3.65 -19.95 -5.22
N ASN A 277 -3.52 -18.63 -5.04
CA ASN A 277 -3.64 -17.96 -3.75
C ASN A 277 -5.11 -17.81 -3.28
N ALA A 278 -5.79 -18.92 -3.02
CA ALA A 278 -7.16 -18.94 -2.50
C ALA A 278 -7.31 -18.10 -1.22
N ALA A 279 -6.29 -18.08 -0.35
CA ALA A 279 -6.26 -17.25 0.85
C ALA A 279 -6.27 -15.74 0.54
N VAL A 280 -5.63 -15.31 -0.55
CA VAL A 280 -5.62 -13.90 -0.98
C VAL A 280 -7.00 -13.53 -1.54
N ALA A 281 -7.56 -14.38 -2.42
CA ALA A 281 -8.88 -14.17 -2.99
C ALA A 281 -9.95 -14.08 -1.90
N LEU A 282 -9.91 -14.99 -0.92
CA LEU A 282 -10.81 -14.96 0.23
C LEU A 282 -10.63 -13.71 1.09
N ASN A 283 -9.38 -13.31 1.38
CA ASN A 283 -9.13 -12.10 2.15
C ASN A 283 -9.68 -10.85 1.44
N PHE A 284 -9.64 -10.80 0.10
CA PHE A 284 -10.30 -9.74 -0.66
C PHE A 284 -11.83 -9.84 -0.63
N ALA A 285 -12.38 -11.06 -0.72
CA ALA A 285 -13.82 -11.28 -0.73
C ALA A 285 -14.50 -10.99 0.61
N LEU A 286 -13.77 -11.09 1.73
CA LEU A 286 -14.31 -10.87 3.08
C LEU A 286 -13.99 -9.47 3.64
N GLN A 287 -13.33 -8.60 2.87
CA GLN A 287 -12.86 -7.28 3.33
C GLN A 287 -13.97 -6.25 3.52
N ASP A 288 -15.11 -6.44 2.86
CA ASP A 288 -16.28 -5.59 2.93
C ASP A 288 -17.20 -5.94 4.12
N ILE A 289 -17.10 -7.15 4.65
CA ILE A 289 -17.87 -7.60 5.81
C ILE A 289 -17.31 -6.99 7.10
N GLU A 290 -18.12 -6.19 7.80
CA GLU A 290 -17.74 -5.64 9.10
C GLU A 290 -17.46 -6.76 10.12
N ARG A 291 -16.44 -6.57 10.97
CA ARG A 291 -16.14 -7.47 12.12
C ARG A 291 -15.73 -8.89 11.72
N VAL A 292 -15.29 -9.09 10.50
CA VAL A 292 -14.60 -10.31 10.06
C VAL A 292 -13.10 -10.09 10.11
N ALA A 293 -12.38 -11.02 10.74
CA ALA A 293 -10.93 -11.04 10.76
C ALA A 293 -10.42 -12.32 10.09
N VAL A 294 -9.55 -12.18 9.09
CA VAL A 294 -8.95 -13.32 8.40
C VAL A 294 -7.51 -13.51 8.90
N THR A 295 -7.15 -14.73 9.31
CA THR A 295 -5.80 -15.12 9.70
C THR A 295 -5.27 -16.19 8.78
N THR A 296 -4.10 -15.95 8.22
CA THR A 296 -3.42 -16.90 7.34
C THR A 296 -2.35 -17.64 8.13
N VAL A 297 -2.44 -18.98 8.16
CA VAL A 297 -1.46 -19.85 8.81
C VAL A 297 -0.55 -20.44 7.75
N ALA A 298 0.72 -20.03 7.76
CA ALA A 298 1.71 -20.49 6.81
C ALA A 298 2.20 -21.90 7.16
N TYR A 299 2.14 -22.81 6.20
CA TYR A 299 2.84 -24.10 6.25
C TYR A 299 3.98 -24.08 5.24
N GLN A 300 5.22 -24.11 5.73
CA GLN A 300 6.42 -24.16 4.89
C GLN A 300 6.72 -25.61 4.53
N LEU A 301 6.88 -25.88 3.23
CA LEU A 301 7.45 -27.14 2.78
C LEU A 301 8.97 -26.99 2.81
N ASP A 302 9.65 -27.78 3.64
CA ASP A 302 11.11 -27.83 3.61
C ASP A 302 11.57 -28.40 2.26
N ALA A 303 12.63 -27.81 1.70
CA ALA A 303 13.16 -28.25 0.41
C ALA A 303 13.58 -29.74 0.45
N GLU A 304 14.04 -30.22 1.60
CA GLU A 304 14.39 -31.62 1.82
C GLU A 304 13.17 -32.55 1.75
N THR A 305 12.03 -32.17 2.34
CA THR A 305 10.80 -33.01 2.28
C THR A 305 10.22 -33.09 0.88
N VAL A 306 10.39 -32.05 0.05
CA VAL A 306 9.98 -32.08 -1.36
C VAL A 306 10.88 -33.03 -2.17
N VAL A 307 12.20 -32.99 -1.95
CA VAL A 307 13.16 -33.86 -2.62
C VAL A 307 12.96 -35.32 -2.19
N GLU A 308 12.73 -35.56 -0.90
CA GLU A 308 12.48 -36.90 -0.34
C GLU A 308 11.16 -37.49 -0.87
N ALA A 309 10.09 -36.69 -0.94
CA ALA A 309 8.82 -37.13 -1.53
C ALA A 309 8.89 -37.35 -3.05
N GLN A 310 9.76 -36.63 -3.77
CA GLN A 310 10.03 -36.87 -5.19
C GLN A 310 10.87 -38.15 -5.39
N ALA A 311 11.84 -38.41 -4.53
CA ALA A 311 12.65 -39.61 -4.55
C ALA A 311 11.83 -40.86 -4.21
N ASP A 312 10.90 -40.76 -3.25
CA ASP A 312 9.98 -41.85 -2.88
C ASP A 312 8.99 -42.17 -4.01
N LYS A 313 8.41 -41.14 -4.66
CA LYS A 313 7.56 -41.33 -5.85
C LYS A 313 8.30 -41.91 -7.07
N GLN A 314 9.61 -41.71 -7.15
CA GLN A 314 10.45 -42.31 -8.20
C GLN A 314 11.00 -43.70 -7.80
N GLY A 315 10.64 -44.23 -6.63
CA GLY A 315 11.11 -45.54 -6.16
C GLY A 315 12.61 -45.58 -5.84
N LEU A 316 13.24 -44.42 -5.60
CA LEU A 316 14.69 -44.31 -5.37
C LEU A 316 15.08 -44.54 -3.91
N LEU A 317 14.13 -44.58 -2.98
CA LEU A 317 14.38 -44.79 -1.53
C LEU A 317 14.10 -46.22 -1.04
N SER A 318 13.75 -47.16 -1.91
CA SER A 318 13.67 -48.58 -1.53
C SER A 318 14.98 -49.32 -1.82
N ARG A 319 16.00 -49.12 -0.98
CA ARG A 319 17.11 -50.07 -0.74
C ARG A 319 17.70 -49.91 0.65
#